data_AF-A0A1T4MJC1-F1
#
_entry.id   AF-A0A1T4MJC1-F1
#
_cell.length_a   1.000
_cell.length_b   1.000
_cell.length_c   1.000
_cell.angle_alpha   90.00
_cell.angle_beta   90.00
_cell.angle_gamma   90.00
#
_symmetry.space_group_name_H-M   'P 1'
#
loop_
_entity.id
_entity.type
_entity.pdbx_description
1 polymer ?
#
loop_
_entity_poly.entity_id
_entity_poly.type
_entity_poly.pdbx_seq_one_letter_code
_entity_poly.pdbx_strand_id
1 'polypeptide(L)'
;MDTPDFSALIKMSLFASLLCLGLVILGNYGMFSSMPIEMKDTLSNQTHVDYIHVIYYVGFNFIFVGFLAYLLVGLKHSQKQMKTYLAQH
;
A
#
# COMPACT_ATOMS: atom_id res chain seq x y z
N MET A 1 -10.78 29.06 -0.40
CA MET A 1 -9.76 28.00 -0.46
C MET A 1 -10.00 27.30 -1.77
N ASP A 2 -9.14 27.55 -2.74
CA ASP A 2 -9.52 27.56 -4.14
C ASP A 2 -9.55 26.13 -4.71
N THR A 3 -10.55 25.87 -5.55
CA THR A 3 -10.72 24.63 -6.33
C THR A 3 -9.43 24.01 -6.94
N PRO A 4 -8.42 24.77 -7.39
CA PRO A 4 -7.11 24.21 -7.79
C PRO A 4 -6.38 23.44 -6.68
N ASP A 5 -6.45 23.85 -5.41
CA ASP A 5 -5.74 23.19 -4.30
C ASP A 5 -6.32 21.81 -4.02
N PHE A 6 -7.66 21.68 -4.05
CA PHE A 6 -8.33 20.39 -3.90
C PHE A 6 -8.03 19.45 -5.07
N SER A 7 -8.01 19.97 -6.30
CA SER A 7 -7.68 19.20 -7.49
C SER A 7 -6.22 18.72 -7.47
N ALA A 8 -5.28 19.56 -7.06
CA ALA A 8 -3.88 19.20 -6.88
C ALA A 8 -3.70 18.13 -5.79
N LEU A 9 -4.39 18.27 -4.65
CA LEU A 9 -4.34 17.31 -3.54
C LEU A 9 -4.86 15.93 -3.95
N ILE A 10 -5.95 15.87 -4.74
CA ILE A 10 -6.48 14.63 -5.29
C ILE A 10 -5.45 13.98 -6.23
N LYS A 11 -4.85 14.75 -7.16
CA LYS A 11 -3.84 14.22 -8.09
C LYS A 11 -2.60 13.69 -7.37
N MET A 12 -2.11 14.41 -6.36
CA MET A 12 -0.98 13.97 -5.54
C MET A 12 -1.31 12.70 -4.76
N SER A 13 -2.51 12.61 -4.17
CA SER A 13 -2.94 11.42 -3.44
C SER A 13 -3.10 10.20 -4.37
N LEU A 14 -3.57 10.41 -5.60
CA LEU A 14 -3.71 9.36 -6.62
C LEU A 14 -2.33 8.85 -7.06
N PHE A 15 -1.39 9.76 -7.30
CA PHE A 15 0.00 9.42 -7.60
C PHE A 15 0.68 8.66 -6.45
N ALA A 16 0.50 9.12 -5.20
CA ALA A 16 1.00 8.42 -4.02
C ALA A 16 0.40 7.01 -3.87
N SER A 17 -0.87 6.84 -4.23
CA SER A 17 -1.54 5.53 -4.22
C SER A 17 -0.97 4.58 -5.28
N LEU A 18 -0.68 5.09 -6.48
CA LEU A 18 -0.02 4.33 -7.55
C LEU A 18 1.40 3.92 -7.17
N LEU A 19 2.18 4.83 -6.58
CA LEU A 19 3.51 4.53 -6.06
C LEU A 19 3.46 3.49 -4.94
N CYS A 20 2.48 3.61 -4.02
CA CYS A 20 2.24 2.65 -2.96
C CYS A 20 1.97 1.24 -3.52
N LEU A 21 1.11 1.13 -4.53
CA LEU A 21 0.86 -0.13 -5.24
C LEU A 21 2.13 -0.71 -5.89
N GLY A 22 2.92 0.13 -6.57
CA GLY A 22 4.17 -0.29 -7.18
C GLY A 22 5.16 -0.84 -6.16
N LEU A 23 5.30 -0.17 -5.01
CA LEU A 23 6.17 -0.59 -3.91
C LEU A 23 5.69 -1.89 -3.25
N VAL A 24 4.37 -2.11 -3.13
CA VAL A 24 3.82 -3.39 -2.65
C VAL A 24 4.21 -4.53 -3.56
N ILE A 25 4.00 -4.37 -4.88
CA ILE A 25 4.31 -5.41 -5.85
C ILE A 25 5.81 -5.69 -5.87
N LEU A 26 6.63 -4.63 -5.93
CA LEU A 26 8.08 -4.76 -5.99
C LEU A 26 8.66 -5.33 -4.70
N GLY A 27 8.15 -4.92 -3.54
CA GLY A 27 8.59 -5.43 -2.24
C GLY A 27 8.21 -6.90 -2.04
N ASN A 28 6.99 -7.29 -2.41
CA ASN A 28 6.56 -8.69 -2.37
C ASN A 28 7.37 -9.57 -3.34
N TYR A 29 7.68 -9.06 -4.54
CA TYR A 29 8.54 -9.76 -5.51
C TYR A 29 9.98 -9.90 -5.00
N GLY A 30 10.54 -8.82 -4.44
CA GLY A 30 11.88 -8.82 -3.87
C GLY A 30 12.01 -9.79 -2.69
N MET A 31 11.01 -9.83 -1.81
CA MET A 31 10.95 -10.78 -0.70
C MET A 31 10.84 -12.23 -1.19
N PHE A 32 9.96 -12.52 -2.15
CA PHE A 32 9.81 -13.87 -2.69
C PHE A 32 11.09 -14.39 -3.37
N SER A 33 11.79 -13.52 -4.10
CA SER A 33 13.02 -13.85 -4.83
C SER A 33 14.24 -14.00 -3.91
N SER A 34 14.36 -13.13 -2.90
CA SER A 34 15.55 -13.08 -2.03
C SER A 34 15.45 -14.03 -0.85
N MET A 35 14.22 -14.37 -0.44
CA MET A 35 13.91 -15.07 0.79
C MET A 35 12.68 -15.98 0.60
N PRO A 36 12.86 -17.19 0.04
CA PRO A 36 11.77 -18.14 -0.12
C PRO A 36 11.20 -18.57 1.24
N ILE A 37 9.87 -18.49 1.38
CA ILE A 37 9.13 -18.83 2.61
C ILE A 37 9.25 -20.32 2.96
N GLU A 38 9.48 -21.14 1.94
CA GLU A 38 9.76 -22.56 2.07
C GLU A 38 11.25 -22.80 1.89
N MET A 39 11.97 -22.96 3.00
CA MET A 39 13.35 -23.45 2.94
C MET A 39 13.31 -24.96 2.98
N LYS A 40 13.67 -25.59 1.87
CA LYS A 40 13.86 -27.04 1.81
C LYS A 40 15.17 -27.37 2.51
N ASP A 41 15.08 -27.99 3.68
CA ASP A 41 16.26 -28.47 4.39
C ASP A 41 16.86 -29.63 3.58
N THR A 42 18.03 -29.39 2.96
CA THR A 42 18.74 -30.36 2.12
C THR A 42 19.09 -31.65 2.88
N LEU A 43 19.09 -31.60 4.23
CA LEU A 43 19.47 -32.73 5.08
C LEU A 43 18.26 -33.57 5.57
N SER A 44 17.09 -32.96 5.71
CA SER A 44 15.91 -33.59 6.35
C SER A 44 14.71 -33.79 5.39
N ASN A 45 14.73 -33.17 4.20
CA ASN A 45 13.59 -33.22 3.25
C ASN A 45 12.28 -32.68 3.87
N GLN A 46 12.38 -31.88 4.93
CA GLN A 46 11.28 -31.22 5.59
C GLN A 46 11.20 -29.78 5.10
N THR A 47 9.99 -29.35 4.72
CA THR A 47 9.66 -27.96 4.44
C THR A 47 9.43 -27.25 5.77
N HIS A 48 10.35 -26.37 6.16
CA HIS A 48 10.19 -25.54 7.34
C HIS A 48 9.69 -24.15 6.91
N VAL A 49 8.53 -23.75 7.45
CA VAL A 49 8.00 -22.40 7.25
C VAL A 49 8.73 -21.46 8.20
N ASP A 50 9.47 -20.51 7.64
CA ASP A 50 10.15 -19.53 8.47
C ASP A 50 9.18 -18.45 8.96
N TYR A 51 8.86 -18.51 10.26
CA TYR A 51 7.95 -17.60 10.93
C TYR A 51 8.41 -16.14 10.89
N ILE A 52 9.72 -15.89 10.86
CA ILE A 52 10.29 -14.53 10.78
C ILE A 52 9.93 -13.91 9.42
N HIS A 53 9.96 -14.70 8.36
CA HIS A 53 9.60 -14.28 7.02
C HIS A 53 8.10 -14.00 6.88
N VAL A 54 7.25 -14.83 7.51
CA VAL A 54 5.81 -14.60 7.55
C VAL A 54 5.49 -13.27 8.27
N ILE A 55 6.14 -13.01 9.41
CA ILE A 55 5.98 -11.75 10.15
C ILE A 55 6.41 -10.55 9.29
N TYR A 56 7.54 -10.66 8.57
CA TYR A 56 7.99 -9.62 7.64
C TYR A 56 7.00 -9.38 6.51
N TYR A 57 6.43 -10.45 5.92
CA TYR A 57 5.46 -10.34 4.83
C TYR A 57 4.17 -9.67 5.29
N VAL A 58 3.67 -10.07 6.46
CA VAL A 58 2.47 -9.48 7.07
C VAL A 58 2.72 -8.02 7.45
N GLY A 59 3.86 -7.71 8.10
CA GLY A 59 4.20 -6.36 8.52
C GLY A 59 4.40 -5.41 7.35
N PHE A 60 5.13 -5.85 6.31
CA PHE A 60 5.31 -5.08 5.07
C PHE A 60 3.95 -4.77 4.43
N ASN A 61 3.14 -5.79 4.15
CA ASN A 61 1.83 -5.58 3.52
C ASN A 61 0.88 -4.74 4.40
N PHE A 62 0.93 -4.88 5.72
CA PHE A 62 0.10 -4.11 6.64
C PHE A 62 0.38 -2.60 6.55
N ILE A 63 1.66 -2.20 6.49
CA ILE A 63 2.04 -0.78 6.38
C ILE A 63 1.49 -0.17 5.09
N PHE A 64 1.66 -0.86 3.96
CA PHE A 64 1.22 -0.35 2.67
C PHE A 64 -0.30 -0.36 2.52
N VAL A 65 -0.98 -1.42 3.00
CA VAL A 65 -2.46 -1.48 3.00
C VAL A 65 -3.04 -0.39 3.92
N GLY A 66 -2.44 -0.17 5.09
CA GLY A 66 -2.85 0.90 6.01
C GLY A 66 -2.66 2.29 5.40
N PHE A 67 -1.52 2.52 4.75
CA PHE A 67 -1.23 3.77 4.05
C PHE A 67 -2.19 4.00 2.87
N LEU A 68 -2.48 2.97 2.09
CA LEU A 68 -3.44 3.04 0.99
C LEU A 68 -4.85 3.34 1.48
N ALA A 69 -5.29 2.70 2.57
CA ALA A 69 -6.58 2.96 3.19
C ALA A 69 -6.68 4.42 3.66
N TYR A 70 -5.64 4.94 4.30
CA TYR A 70 -5.57 6.34 4.72
C TYR A 70 -5.68 7.31 3.52
N LEU A 71 -4.93 7.05 2.45
CA LEU A 71 -5.00 7.84 1.21
C LEU A 71 -6.41 7.81 0.61
N LEU A 72 -7.04 6.65 0.50
CA LEU A 72 -8.39 6.51 -0.06
C LEU A 72 -9.45 7.23 0.79
N VAL A 73 -9.35 7.16 2.12
CA VAL A 73 -10.25 7.88 3.03
C VAL A 73 -10.05 9.39 2.88
N GLY A 74 -8.80 9.87 2.84
CA GLY A 74 -8.48 11.28 2.60
C GLY A 74 -9.00 11.78 1.25
N LEU A 75 -8.89 10.96 0.20
CA LEU A 75 -9.37 11.27 -1.15
C LEU A 75 -10.90 11.33 -1.20
N LYS A 76 -11.61 10.41 -0.54
CA LYS A 76 -13.07 10.46 -0.39
C LYS A 76 -13.53 11.70 0.38
N HIS A 77 -12.83 12.05 1.45
CA HIS A 77 -13.16 13.23 2.25
C HIS A 77 -12.96 14.52 1.45
N SER A 78 -11.83 14.64 0.75
CA SER A 78 -11.52 15.74 -0.16
C SER A 78 -12.56 15.88 -1.29
N GLN A 79 -12.94 14.78 -1.94
CA GLN A 79 -13.99 14.78 -2.96
C GLN A 79 -15.36 15.21 -2.43
N LYS A 80 -15.72 14.80 -1.21
CA LYS A 80 -16.98 15.18 -0.58
C LYS A 80 -17.00 16.67 -0.26
N GLN A 81 -15.90 17.21 0.28
CA GLN A 81 -15.76 18.65 0.53
C GLN A 81 -15.82 19.47 -0.77
N MET A 82 -15.17 19.00 -1.84
CA MET A 82 -15.23 19.64 -3.16
C MET A 82 -16.66 19.67 -3.72
N LYS A 83 -17.41 18.57 -3.61
CA LYS A 83 -18.82 18.52 -4.03
C LYS A 83 -19.71 19.46 -3.23
N THR A 84 -19.51 19.54 -1.91
CA THR A 84 -20.27 20.49 -1.07
C THR A 84 -19.94 21.93 -1.45
N TYR A 85 -18.67 22.25 -1.70
CA TYR A 85 -18.23 23.58 -2.12
C TYR A 85 -18.86 24.00 -3.46
N LEU A 86 -18.87 23.11 -4.45
CA LEU A 86 -19.51 23.32 -5.76
C LEU A 86 -21.05 23.31 -5.72
N ALA A 87 -21.67 22.87 -4.63
CA ALA A 87 -23.12 22.92 -4.47
C ALA A 87 -23.59 24.19 -3.74
N GLN A 88 -22.68 24.88 -3.04
CA GLN A 88 -22.95 26.13 -2.32
C GLN A 88 -22.58 27.38 -3.12
N HIS A 89 -21.91 27.23 -4.26
CA HIS A 89 -21.50 28.28 -5.20
C HIS A 89 -21.81 27.87 -6.64
#